data_AF-A0A8G1EGA7-F1
#
_entry.id   AF-A0A8G1EGA7-F1
#
_cell.length_a   1.000
_cell.length_b   1.000
_cell.length_c   1.000
_cell.angle_alpha   90.00
_cell.angle_beta   90.00
_cell.angle_gamma   90.00
#
_symmetry.space_group_name_H-M   'P 1'
#
loop_
_entity.id
_entity.type
_entity.pdbx_description
1 polymer ?
#
loop_
_entity_poly.entity_id
_entity_poly.type
_entity_poly.pdbx_seq_one_letter_code
_entity_poly.pdbx_strand_id
1 'polypeptide(L)'
;MVMRCSFTLDPELLEAIDAFAKKGSIGRNEAILELIEAGFASLEAGKEFEIKKQRSFEEYATIRRDVEEMKGLVQNMRDELRLVHHTIESDYCKEARGVPYQRRSLWDYMKRRD
;
A
#
# COMPACT_ATOMS: atom_id res chain seq x y z
N MET A 1 -21.51 6.09 24.07
CA MET A 1 -20.67 6.51 22.93
C MET A 1 -20.10 5.24 22.32
N VAL A 2 -20.41 4.92 21.05
CA VAL A 2 -19.95 3.68 20.41
C VAL A 2 -18.60 3.96 19.74
N MET A 3 -17.51 3.46 20.33
CA MET A 3 -16.19 3.54 19.72
C MET A 3 -16.01 2.33 18.78
N ARG A 4 -15.70 2.58 17.51
CA ARG A 4 -15.40 1.52 16.54
C ARG A 4 -13.90 1.52 16.28
N CYS A 5 -13.20 0.50 16.78
CA CYS A 5 -11.79 0.28 16.49
C CYS A 5 -11.64 -0.71 15.33
N SER A 6 -10.71 -0.42 14.43
CA SER A 6 -10.29 -1.32 13.37
C SER A 6 -8.77 -1.35 13.34
N PHE A 7 -8.19 -2.54 13.39
CA PHE A 7 -6.75 -2.75 13.29
C PHE A 7 -6.48 -4.01 12.49
N THR A 8 -5.33 -4.04 11.80
CA THR A 8 -4.85 -5.21 11.07
C THR A 8 -4.13 -6.14 12.03
N LEU A 9 -4.39 -7.43 11.90
CA LEU A 9 -3.76 -8.47 12.71
C LEU A 9 -3.05 -9.47 11.82
N ASP A 10 -1.91 -9.96 12.29
CA ASP A 10 -1.24 -11.08 11.63
C ASP A 10 -2.10 -12.34 11.73
N PRO A 11 -2.02 -13.24 10.73
CA PRO A 11 -2.77 -14.49 10.73
C PRO A 11 -2.54 -15.33 11.99
N GLU A 12 -1.30 -15.40 12.47
CA GLU A 12 -0.94 -16.16 13.68
C GLU A 12 -1.60 -15.61 14.95
N LEU A 13 -1.67 -14.28 15.08
CA LEU A 13 -2.33 -13.64 16.22
C LEU A 13 -3.86 -13.85 16.14
N LEU A 14 -4.42 -13.82 14.93
CA LEU A 14 -5.83 -14.06 14.71
C LEU A 14 -6.23 -15.50 15.07
N GLU A 15 -5.40 -16.48 14.73
CA GLU A 15 -5.59 -17.87 15.16
C GLU A 15 -5.53 -18.04 16.67
N ALA A 16 -4.60 -17.36 17.35
CA ALA A 16 -4.50 -17.39 18.81
C ALA A 16 -5.76 -16.79 19.48
N ILE A 17 -6.28 -15.67 18.94
CA ILE A 17 -7.53 -15.05 19.41
C ILE A 17 -8.71 -16.00 19.17
N ASP A 18 -8.79 -16.64 18.00
CA ASP A 18 -9.85 -17.61 17.70
C ASP A 18 -9.81 -18.83 18.62
N ALA A 19 -8.62 -19.31 18.96
CA ALA A 19 -8.46 -20.39 19.94
C ALA A 19 -8.93 -19.98 21.34
N PHE A 20 -8.66 -18.73 21.74
CA PHE A 20 -9.17 -18.17 23.00
C PHE A 20 -10.70 -18.02 22.96
N ALA A 21 -11.25 -17.45 21.89
CA ALA A 21 -12.68 -17.27 21.70
C ALA A 21 -13.44 -18.61 21.74
N LYS A 22 -12.89 -19.66 21.11
CA LYS A 22 -13.45 -21.02 21.17
C LYS A 22 -13.46 -21.60 22.58
N LYS A 23 -12.43 -21.34 23.39
CA LYS A 23 -12.39 -21.79 24.80
C LYS A 23 -13.43 -21.06 25.64
N GLY A 24 -13.64 -19.78 25.40
CA GLY A 24 -14.64 -18.95 26.08
C GLY A 24 -16.07 -19.11 25.55
N SER A 25 -16.27 -19.78 24.41
CA SER A 25 -17.54 -19.81 23.67
C SER A 25 -18.10 -18.40 23.36
N ILE A 26 -17.21 -17.45 23.12
CA ILE A 26 -17.52 -16.04 22.83
C ILE A 26 -17.22 -15.69 21.38
N GLY A 27 -17.81 -14.59 20.90
CA GLY A 27 -17.50 -14.06 19.58
C GLY A 27 -16.09 -13.47 19.52
N ARG A 28 -15.44 -13.50 18.35
CA ARG A 28 -14.08 -12.95 18.15
C ARG A 28 -13.94 -11.50 18.62
N ASN A 29 -14.91 -10.65 18.30
CA ASN A 29 -14.87 -9.24 18.71
C ASN A 29 -14.99 -9.07 20.23
N GLU A 30 -15.77 -9.92 20.89
CA GLU A 30 -15.95 -9.93 22.33
C GLU A 30 -14.69 -10.45 23.04
N ALA A 31 -14.08 -11.52 22.50
CA ALA A 31 -12.77 -12.01 22.94
C ALA A 31 -11.67 -10.95 22.87
N ILE A 32 -11.65 -10.16 21.79
CA ILE A 32 -10.70 -9.04 21.66
C ILE A 32 -10.90 -8.02 22.77
N LEU A 33 -12.16 -7.66 23.07
CA LEU A 33 -12.47 -6.71 24.14
C LEU A 33 -12.07 -7.23 25.51
N GLU A 34 -12.40 -8.49 25.83
CA GLU A 34 -12.01 -9.11 27.10
C GLU A 34 -10.49 -9.16 27.28
N LEU A 35 -9.74 -9.50 26.22
CA LEU A 35 -8.27 -9.53 26.28
C LEU A 35 -7.68 -8.13 26.51
N ILE A 36 -8.28 -7.10 25.90
CA ILE A 36 -7.88 -5.70 26.11
C ILE A 36 -8.17 -5.27 27.54
N GLU A 37 -9.37 -5.54 28.05
CA GLU A 37 -9.78 -5.19 29.42
C GLU A 37 -8.94 -5.92 30.47
N ALA A 38 -8.69 -7.21 30.29
CA ALA A 38 -7.81 -8.00 31.16
C ALA A 38 -6.36 -7.51 31.13
N GLY A 39 -5.89 -7.03 29.98
CA GLY A 39 -4.60 -6.37 29.82
C GLY A 39 -4.50 -5.07 30.60
N PHE A 40 -5.52 -4.21 30.51
CA PHE A 40 -5.60 -2.96 31.29
C PHE A 40 -5.64 -3.24 32.79
N ALA A 41 -6.50 -4.14 33.25
CA ALA A 41 -6.58 -4.53 34.66
C ALA A 41 -5.26 -5.09 35.19
N SER A 42 -4.53 -5.84 34.37
CA SER A 42 -3.20 -6.36 34.73
C SER A 42 -2.15 -5.26 34.86
N LEU A 43 -2.20 -4.24 33.99
CA LEU A 43 -1.29 -3.10 34.01
C LEU A 43 -1.56 -2.19 35.23
N GLU A 44 -2.83 -1.95 35.55
CA GLU A 44 -3.24 -1.22 36.77
C GLU A 44 -2.85 -1.96 38.06
N ALA A 45 -2.85 -3.29 38.03
CA ALA A 45 -2.36 -4.14 39.12
C ALA A 45 -0.82 -4.12 39.28
N GLY A 46 -0.11 -3.30 38.51
CA GLY A 46 1.35 -3.11 38.63
C GLY A 46 2.19 -4.18 37.95
N LYS A 47 1.62 -4.97 37.02
CA LYS A 47 2.46 -5.85 36.17
C LYS A 47 3.19 -5.00 35.14
N GLU A 48 4.51 -5.07 35.17
CA GLU A 48 5.34 -4.53 34.10
C GLU A 48 5.25 -5.45 32.87
N PHE A 49 4.80 -4.89 31.76
CA PHE A 49 4.87 -5.53 30.45
C PHE A 49 5.98 -4.87 29.65
N GLU A 50 6.96 -5.65 29.20
CA GLU A 50 7.89 -5.19 28.16
C GLU A 50 7.13 -5.07 26.84
N ILE A 51 6.69 -3.84 26.52
CA ILE A 51 6.13 -3.54 25.20
C ILE A 51 7.28 -3.65 24.19
N LYS A 52 7.40 -4.81 23.53
CA LYS A 52 8.36 -5.02 22.44
C LYS A 52 7.97 -4.18 21.23
N LYS A 53 8.46 -2.94 21.22
CA LYS A 53 8.29 -1.94 20.14
C LYS A 53 9.01 -2.31 18.82
N GLN A 54 9.48 -3.55 18.66
CA GLN A 54 10.30 -3.99 17.52
C GLN A 54 9.48 -4.21 16.23
N ARG A 55 8.20 -4.62 16.33
CA ARG A 55 7.37 -4.96 15.15
C ARG A 55 7.24 -3.83 14.12
N SER A 56 7.18 -2.56 14.57
CA SER A 56 6.97 -1.43 13.65
C SER A 56 8.18 -1.12 12.77
N PHE A 57 9.40 -1.54 13.13
CA PHE A 57 10.60 -1.15 12.39
C PHE A 57 10.90 -2.07 11.21
N GLU A 58 10.65 -3.37 11.32
CA GLU A 58 10.88 -4.34 10.24
C GLU A 58 9.84 -4.18 9.12
N GLU A 59 8.57 -4.02 9.50
CA GLU A 59 7.48 -3.72 8.55
C GLU A 59 7.73 -2.40 7.83
N TYR A 60 8.12 -1.35 8.56
CA TYR A 60 8.45 -0.05 7.97
C TYR A 60 9.65 -0.13 7.01
N ALA A 61 10.70 -0.86 7.37
CA ALA A 61 11.86 -1.05 6.52
C ALA A 61 11.52 -1.80 5.23
N THR A 62 10.59 -2.77 5.31
CA THR A 62 10.10 -3.53 4.16
C THR A 62 9.26 -2.65 3.24
N ILE A 63 8.27 -1.95 3.79
CA ILE A 63 7.42 -1.02 3.03
C ILE A 63 8.26 0.05 2.34
N ARG A 64 9.27 0.60 3.03
CA ARG A 64 10.16 1.61 2.45
C ARG A 64 10.94 1.06 1.24
N ARG A 65 11.44 -0.17 1.33
CA ARG A 65 12.16 -0.83 0.24
C ARG A 65 11.27 -1.03 -0.97
N ASP A 66 10.05 -1.52 -0.74
CA ASP A 66 9.08 -1.77 -1.81
C ASP A 66 8.69 -0.46 -2.52
N VAL A 67 8.54 0.64 -1.77
CA VAL A 67 8.28 1.98 -2.34
C VAL A 67 9.46 2.49 -3.17
N GLU A 68 10.69 2.27 -2.72
CA GLU A 68 11.89 2.63 -3.49
C GLU A 68 11.99 1.82 -4.80
N GLU A 69 11.65 0.53 -4.77
CA GLU A 69 11.59 -0.33 -5.96
C GLU A 69 10.49 0.11 -6.93
N MET A 70 9.27 0.37 -6.44
CA MET A 70 8.17 0.91 -7.25
C MET A 70 8.55 2.23 -7.94
N LYS A 71 9.26 3.11 -7.23
CA LYS A 71 9.76 4.36 -7.81
C LYS A 71 10.72 4.10 -8.97
N GLY A 72 11.60 3.10 -8.84
CA GLY A 72 12.50 2.66 -9.92
C GLY A 72 11.73 2.14 -11.13
N LEU A 73 10.73 1.28 -10.91
CA LEU A 73 9.89 0.75 -12.00
C LEU A 73 9.14 1.86 -12.75
N VAL A 74 8.57 2.83 -12.03
CA VAL A 74 7.87 3.97 -12.64
C VAL A 74 8.83 4.86 -13.44
N GLN A 75 10.06 5.05 -12.97
CA GLN A 75 11.09 5.78 -13.73
C GLN A 75 11.44 5.06 -15.02
N ASN A 76 11.66 3.74 -14.97
CA ASN A 76 11.94 2.93 -16.16
C ASN A 76 10.79 2.99 -17.16
N MET A 77 9.54 2.83 -16.70
CA MET A 77 8.36 2.95 -17.57
C MET A 77 8.26 4.33 -18.23
N ARG A 78 8.58 5.41 -17.50
CA ARG A 78 8.59 6.77 -18.05
C ARG A 78 9.63 6.91 -19.16
N ASP A 79 10.81 6.33 -18.98
CA ASP A 79 11.89 6.42 -19.96
C ASP A 79 11.61 5.55 -21.19
N GLU A 80 11.03 4.36 -21.02
CA GLU A 80 10.52 3.55 -22.13
C GLU A 80 9.42 4.27 -22.92
N LEU A 81 8.46 4.91 -22.23
CA LEU A 81 7.42 5.72 -22.90
C LEU A 81 8.01 6.88 -23.69
N ARG A 82 9.07 7.52 -23.19
CA ARG A 82 9.79 8.56 -23.95
C ARG A 82 10.46 8.01 -25.20
N LEU A 83 11.06 6.83 -25.12
CA LEU A 83 11.67 6.17 -26.27
C LEU A 83 10.60 5.82 -27.31
N VAL A 84 9.51 5.17 -26.89
CA VAL A 84 8.38 4.84 -27.76
C VAL A 84 7.81 6.09 -28.42
N HIS A 85 7.62 7.16 -27.65
CA HIS A 85 7.18 8.45 -28.20
C HIS A 85 8.12 8.96 -29.28
N HIS A 86 9.43 8.96 -29.02
CA HIS A 86 10.42 9.43 -29.98
C HIS A 86 10.45 8.57 -31.25
N THR A 87 10.31 7.25 -31.11
CA THR A 87 10.23 6.32 -32.24
C THR A 87 8.99 6.60 -33.09
N ILE A 88 7.82 6.75 -32.47
CA ILE A 88 6.57 7.07 -33.17
C ILE A 88 6.69 8.41 -33.89
N GLU A 89 7.25 9.45 -33.26
CA GLU A 89 7.48 10.74 -33.91
C GLU A 89 8.45 10.62 -35.10
N SER A 90 9.53 9.87 -34.94
CA SER A 90 10.52 9.63 -36.00
C SER A 90 9.87 8.93 -37.20
N ASP A 91 9.09 7.89 -36.95
CA ASP A 91 8.43 7.11 -38.00
C ASP A 91 7.30 7.91 -38.67
N TYR A 92 6.53 8.67 -37.89
CA TYR A 92 5.55 9.63 -38.44
C TYR A 92 6.23 10.67 -39.36
N CYS A 93 7.38 11.21 -38.96
CA CYS A 93 8.14 12.16 -39.78
C CYS A 93 8.69 11.51 -41.07
N LYS A 94 9.07 10.23 -41.02
CA LYS A 94 9.56 9.48 -42.20
C LYS A 94 8.44 9.08 -43.15
N GLU A 95 7.27 8.74 -42.64
CA GLU A 95 6.08 8.39 -43.43
C GLU A 95 5.42 9.63 -44.05
N ALA A 96 5.43 10.77 -43.35
CA ALA A 96 4.88 12.04 -43.81
C ALA A 96 5.75 12.76 -44.86
N ARG A 97 6.26 12.06 -45.89
CA ARG A 97 6.99 12.63 -47.06
C ARG A 97 6.13 13.55 -47.94
N GLY A 98 5.30 14.42 -47.37
CA GLY A 98 4.40 15.30 -48.08
C GLY A 98 3.77 16.33 -47.17
N VAL A 99 4.12 17.58 -47.44
CA VAL A 99 3.38 18.83 -47.20
C VAL A 99 3.40 19.45 -45.78
N PRO A 100 3.91 20.70 -45.63
CA PRO A 100 4.15 21.35 -44.33
C PRO A 100 2.96 21.64 -43.41
N TYR A 101 1.71 21.54 -43.87
CA TYR A 101 0.54 22.04 -43.12
C TYR A 101 -0.15 20.98 -42.22
N GLN A 102 0.21 19.70 -42.31
CA GLN A 102 -0.29 18.62 -41.43
C GLN A 102 0.57 18.39 -40.17
N ARG A 103 1.47 19.33 -39.84
CA ARG A 103 2.39 19.29 -38.69
C ARG A 103 1.72 19.55 -37.33
N ARG A 104 0.61 18.89 -37.00
CA ARG A 104 0.16 18.87 -35.60
C ARG A 104 0.55 17.53 -35.00
N SER A 105 1.38 17.57 -33.96
CA SER A 105 1.76 16.36 -33.24
C SER A 105 0.49 15.73 -32.66
N LEU A 106 0.41 14.39 -32.70
CA LEU A 106 -0.68 13.65 -32.06
C LEU A 106 -0.80 13.97 -30.56
N TRP A 107 0.31 14.35 -29.95
CA TRP A 107 0.39 14.82 -28.57
C TRP A 107 -0.37 16.14 -28.33
N ASP A 108 -0.22 17.12 -29.22
CA ASP A 108 -0.97 18.39 -29.17
C ASP A 108 -2.48 18.20 -29.39
N TYR A 109 -2.87 17.10 -30.05
CA TYR A 109 -4.28 16.72 -30.20
C TYR A 109 -4.84 16.10 -28.92
N MET A 110 -4.10 15.18 -28.29
CA MET A 110 -4.52 14.53 -27.05
C MET A 110 -4.59 15.50 -25.87
N LYS A 111 -3.65 16.45 -25.77
CA LYS A 111 -3.60 17.45 -24.67
C LYS A 111 -4.73 18.49 -24.68
N ARG A 112 -5.56 18.55 -25.73
CA ARG A 112 -6.70 19.49 -25.86
C ARG A 112 -8.04 18.86 -25.50
N ARG A 113 -8.07 17.59 -25.08
CA ARG A 113 -9.29 16.87 -24.71
C ARG A 113 -9.57 16.83 -23.19
N ASP A 114 -8.69 17.43 -22.40
CA ASP A 114 -8.94 17.84 -21.01
C ASP A 114 -9.26 19.35 -20.97
#